data_AF-A0A956K4F9-F1
#
_entry.id   AF-A0A956K4F9-F1
#
_cell.length_a   1.000
_cell.length_b   1.000
_cell.length_c   1.000
_cell.angle_alpha   90.00
_cell.angle_beta   90.00
_cell.angle_gamma   90.00
#
_symmetry.space_group_name_H-M   'P 1'
#
loop_
_entity.id
_entity.type
_entity.pdbx_description
1 polymer ?
#
loop_
_entity_poly.entity_id
_entity_poly.type
_entity_poly.pdbx_seq_one_letter_code
_entity_poly.pdbx_strand_id
1 'polypeptide(L)'
;MLVSVSVPASPEQLRRLAEIEVLLAALVARRPRARCYGRLRVRSGGRTRDLLLGDESLTLPALTVIDWQQAPLAAVFFAHGVDDDYELEIDDGHSVEGTVLARELLVFERSVLSAVDDGEVRLVRDAGTDTWQATDSALRSPLRPRDHRERGKVSSPIEVELDPTQRSAVELPADRSVLILGEAGFGKTTVALHRLARLRAEALARAHAFSALVLVPTPGLRRLLVALLERLGIRDVEVATFSRWIARQGRRVFPDLPARDSRDAPLAVSRLKRHEALRPVLPEIIRGTAAM
;
A
#
# COMPACT_ATOMS: atom_id res chain seq x y z
N MET A 1 15.61 13.77 -14.42
CA MET A 1 14.40 14.47 -14.89
C MET A 1 13.60 13.47 -15.69
N LEU A 2 12.67 12.74 -15.05
CA LEU A 2 11.83 11.76 -15.75
C LEU A 2 10.65 12.53 -16.36
N VAL A 3 10.58 12.57 -17.68
CA VAL A 3 9.47 13.17 -18.42
C VAL A 3 8.27 12.24 -18.22
N SER A 4 7.27 12.64 -17.42
CA SER A 4 6.02 11.90 -17.30
C SER A 4 5.32 11.93 -18.66
N VAL A 5 5.17 10.77 -19.29
CA VAL A 5 4.46 10.66 -20.56
C VAL A 5 2.96 10.75 -20.27
N SER A 6 2.33 11.85 -20.65
CA SER A 6 0.88 12.00 -20.61
C SER A 6 0.24 11.30 -21.81
N VAL A 7 -0.67 10.36 -21.56
CA VAL A 7 -1.39 9.61 -22.59
C VAL A 7 -2.89 9.94 -22.48
N PRO A 8 -3.66 10.01 -23.58
CA PRO A 8 -5.11 10.20 -23.48
C PRO A 8 -5.78 9.12 -22.60
N ALA A 9 -6.79 9.49 -21.83
CA ALA A 9 -7.54 8.53 -21.01
C ALA A 9 -8.24 7.47 -21.89
N SER A 10 -8.19 6.22 -21.46
CA SER A 10 -8.85 5.09 -22.13
C SER A 10 -10.37 5.14 -21.93
N PRO A 11 -11.17 4.46 -22.78
CA PRO A 11 -12.62 4.39 -22.62
C PRO A 11 -13.08 3.85 -21.24
N GLU A 12 -12.30 2.93 -20.65
CA GLU A 12 -12.57 2.41 -19.30
C GLU A 12 -12.37 3.48 -18.22
N GLN A 13 -11.31 4.27 -18.34
CA GLN A 13 -11.01 5.38 -17.44
C GLN A 13 -12.09 6.47 -17.52
N LEU A 14 -12.55 6.79 -18.73
CA LEU A 14 -13.65 7.74 -18.94
C LEU A 14 -14.97 7.26 -18.34
N ARG A 15 -15.31 5.97 -18.49
CA ARG A 15 -16.50 5.39 -17.83
C ARG A 15 -16.42 5.51 -16.31
N ARG A 16 -15.26 5.19 -15.73
CA ARG A 16 -15.02 5.32 -14.29
C ARG A 16 -15.16 6.77 -13.82
N LEU A 17 -14.63 7.74 -14.57
CA LEU A 17 -14.77 9.17 -14.28
C LEU A 17 -16.24 9.61 -14.27
N ALA A 18 -17.01 9.17 -15.27
CA ALA A 18 -18.44 9.48 -15.33
C ALA A 18 -19.21 8.93 -14.11
N GLU A 19 -18.87 7.73 -13.63
CA GLU A 19 -19.46 7.20 -12.38
C GLU A 19 -19.12 8.08 -11.17
N ILE A 20 -17.88 8.54 -11.06
CA ILE A 20 -17.44 9.42 -9.95
C ILE A 20 -18.21 10.75 -10.01
N GLU A 21 -18.33 11.35 -11.19
CA GLU A 21 -19.04 12.62 -11.38
C GLU A 21 -20.52 12.49 -11.01
N VAL A 22 -21.17 11.38 -11.34
CA VAL A 22 -22.57 11.10 -10.95
C VAL A 22 -22.71 11.03 -9.42
N LEU A 23 -21.78 10.34 -8.73
CA LEU A 23 -21.78 10.25 -7.27
C LEU A 23 -21.55 11.63 -6.62
N LEU A 24 -20.61 12.42 -7.15
CA LEU A 24 -20.33 13.77 -6.66
C LEU A 24 -21.52 14.70 -6.89
N ALA A 25 -22.19 14.63 -8.05
CA ALA A 25 -23.39 15.40 -8.33
C ALA A 25 -24.53 15.07 -7.36
N ALA A 26 -24.72 13.78 -7.04
CA ALA A 26 -25.69 13.33 -6.04
C ALA A 26 -25.37 13.86 -4.64
N LEU A 27 -24.09 13.90 -4.25
CA LEU A 27 -23.64 14.48 -2.99
C LEU A 27 -23.91 16.00 -2.96
N VAL A 28 -23.47 16.74 -3.97
CA VAL A 28 -23.63 18.21 -4.05
C VAL A 28 -25.10 18.62 -4.06
N ALA A 29 -25.98 17.87 -4.74
CA ALA A 29 -27.41 18.14 -4.77
C ALA A 29 -28.06 18.08 -3.37
N ARG A 30 -27.53 17.26 -2.46
CA ARG A 30 -28.04 17.14 -1.08
C ARG A 30 -27.25 17.97 -0.08
N ARG A 31 -25.94 18.12 -0.30
CA ARG A 31 -24.98 18.83 0.54
C ARG A 31 -24.02 19.66 -0.34
N PRO A 32 -24.41 20.88 -0.75
CA PRO A 32 -23.61 21.71 -1.66
C PRO A 32 -22.22 22.11 -1.13
N ARG A 33 -22.03 22.04 0.19
CA ARG A 33 -20.77 22.39 0.87
C ARG A 33 -19.97 21.16 1.34
N ALA A 34 -20.44 19.94 1.06
CA ALA A 34 -19.72 18.74 1.45
C ALA A 34 -18.39 18.67 0.73
N ARG A 35 -17.34 18.38 1.50
CA ARG A 35 -16.01 18.07 0.97
C ARG A 35 -15.89 16.58 0.80
N CYS A 36 -15.24 16.18 -0.27
CA CYS A 36 -14.90 14.79 -0.54
C CYS A 36 -13.43 14.70 -0.91
N TYR A 37 -12.80 13.60 -0.51
CA TYR A 37 -11.37 13.39 -0.68
C TYR A 37 -11.04 12.09 -1.41
N GLY A 38 -12.00 11.16 -1.48
CA GLY A 38 -11.77 9.85 -2.04
C GLY A 38 -13.07 9.08 -2.28
N ARG A 39 -12.98 8.08 -3.13
CA ARG A 39 -14.02 7.08 -3.38
C ARG A 39 -13.51 5.71 -2.98
N LEU A 40 -14.37 4.93 -2.34
CA LEU A 40 -14.13 3.54 -1.99
C LEU A 40 -15.34 2.73 -2.44
N ARG A 41 -15.14 1.76 -3.33
CA ARG A 41 -16.16 0.77 -3.69
C ARG A 41 -15.81 -0.54 -3.04
N VAL A 42 -16.73 -1.09 -2.26
CA VAL A 42 -16.54 -2.37 -1.55
C VAL A 42 -17.69 -3.31 -1.83
N ARG A 43 -17.40 -4.60 -1.78
CA ARG A 43 -18.39 -5.68 -1.79
C ARG A 43 -18.38 -6.38 -0.45
N SER A 44 -19.51 -6.37 0.25
CA SER A 44 -19.68 -7.04 1.54
C SER A 44 -21.05 -7.69 1.61
N GLY A 45 -21.13 -8.93 2.09
CA GLY A 45 -22.38 -9.70 2.17
C GLY A 45 -23.12 -9.81 0.83
N GLY A 46 -22.38 -9.94 -0.29
CA GLY A 46 -22.94 -10.02 -1.64
C GLY A 46 -23.47 -8.71 -2.22
N ARG A 47 -23.38 -7.58 -1.50
CA ARG A 47 -23.81 -6.26 -1.97
C ARG A 47 -22.61 -5.38 -2.27
N THR A 48 -22.66 -4.66 -3.39
CA THR A 48 -21.69 -3.61 -3.73
C THR A 48 -22.17 -2.27 -3.18
N ARG A 49 -21.27 -1.51 -2.57
CA ARG A 49 -21.54 -0.18 -2.02
C ARG A 49 -20.47 0.80 -2.49
N ASP A 50 -20.90 1.96 -2.95
CA ASP A 50 -20.03 3.11 -3.22
C ASP A 50 -20.03 4.03 -2.00
N LEU A 51 -18.82 4.30 -1.51
CA LEU A 51 -18.54 5.14 -0.36
C LEU A 51 -17.72 6.35 -0.80
N LEU A 52 -18.09 7.53 -0.33
CA LEU A 52 -17.28 8.74 -0.48
C LEU A 52 -16.64 9.09 0.86
N LEU A 53 -15.37 9.45 0.85
CA LEU A 53 -14.67 9.92 2.04
C LEU A 53 -14.90 11.43 2.17
N GLY A 54 -15.54 11.87 3.24
CA GLY A 54 -15.84 13.27 3.53
C GLY A 54 -15.59 13.64 4.99
N ASP A 55 -15.94 14.86 5.39
CA ASP A 55 -15.76 15.35 6.76
C ASP A 55 -16.88 14.91 7.74
N GLU A 56 -17.94 14.30 7.21
CA GLU A 56 -19.08 13.81 8.00
C GLU A 56 -19.61 12.49 7.42
N SER A 57 -20.20 11.66 8.28
CA SER A 57 -20.87 10.43 7.86
C SER A 57 -22.34 10.71 7.52
N LEU A 58 -22.77 10.39 6.30
CA LEU A 58 -24.15 10.55 5.86
C LEU A 58 -24.54 9.46 4.85
N THR A 59 -25.75 8.91 4.99
CA THR A 59 -26.24 7.88 4.05
C THR A 59 -27.27 8.49 3.10
N LEU A 60 -27.02 8.36 1.80
CA LEU A 60 -27.96 8.72 0.73
C LEU A 60 -28.45 7.44 0.02
N PRO A 61 -29.56 7.49 -0.75
CA PRO A 61 -30.08 6.32 -1.44
C PRO A 61 -29.10 5.65 -2.41
N ALA A 62 -28.22 6.44 -3.04
CA ALA A 62 -27.28 5.96 -4.06
C ALA A 62 -25.82 5.84 -3.59
N LEU A 63 -25.47 6.41 -2.43
CA LEU A 63 -24.10 6.41 -1.90
C LEU A 63 -24.07 6.70 -0.40
N THR A 64 -23.00 6.28 0.27
CA THR A 64 -22.75 6.67 1.66
C THR A 64 -21.50 7.53 1.73
N VAL A 65 -21.57 8.70 2.35
CA VAL A 65 -20.37 9.44 2.75
C VAL A 65 -19.96 8.95 4.14
N ILE A 66 -18.68 8.71 4.33
CA ILE A 66 -18.11 8.34 5.62
C ILE A 66 -17.12 9.42 6.07
N ASP A 67 -17.15 9.76 7.35
CA ASP A 67 -16.13 10.60 7.96
C ASP A 67 -14.79 9.87 7.89
N TRP A 68 -13.87 10.37 7.07
CA TRP A 68 -12.56 9.76 6.88
C TRP A 68 -11.73 9.74 8.17
N GLN A 69 -12.02 10.65 9.11
CA GLN A 69 -11.35 10.76 10.40
C GLN A 69 -11.98 9.95 11.52
N GLN A 70 -13.18 9.38 11.37
CA GLN A 70 -13.84 8.71 12.50
C GLN A 70 -14.42 7.35 12.13
N ALA A 71 -14.85 7.16 10.88
CA ALA A 71 -15.50 5.92 10.48
C ALA A 71 -14.50 4.75 10.43
N PRO A 72 -14.79 3.59 11.07
CA PRO A 72 -13.94 2.40 10.99
C PRO A 72 -13.70 1.96 9.54
N LEU A 73 -14.74 2.04 8.70
CA LEU A 73 -14.67 1.69 7.28
C LEU A 73 -13.74 2.60 6.46
N ALA A 74 -13.40 3.79 6.96
CA ALA A 74 -12.39 4.64 6.33
C ALA A 74 -10.99 4.05 6.43
N ALA A 75 -10.71 3.22 7.45
CA ALA A 75 -9.43 2.53 7.57
C ALA A 75 -9.15 1.63 6.36
N VAL A 76 -10.20 1.06 5.74
CA VAL A 76 -10.06 0.21 4.55
C VAL A 76 -9.49 0.98 3.37
N PHE A 77 -9.90 2.23 3.20
CA PHE A 77 -9.36 3.10 2.15
C PHE A 77 -7.85 3.32 2.32
N PHE A 78 -7.35 3.38 3.55
CA PHE A 78 -5.93 3.63 3.81
C PHE A 78 -5.09 2.34 3.86
N ALA A 79 -5.69 1.23 4.29
CA ALA A 79 -5.00 -0.04 4.53
C ALA A 79 -5.02 -0.99 3.32
N HIS A 80 -6.09 -1.00 2.53
CA HIS A 80 -6.34 -2.00 1.48
C HIS A 80 -6.27 -1.40 0.07
N GLY A 81 -5.77 -2.19 -0.88
CA GLY A 81 -5.79 -1.91 -2.32
C GLY A 81 -7.01 -2.50 -3.01
N VAL A 82 -7.15 -2.25 -4.30
CA VAL A 82 -8.16 -2.92 -5.14
C VAL A 82 -7.89 -4.44 -5.13
N ASP A 83 -8.96 -5.22 -5.06
CA ASP A 83 -9.01 -6.67 -4.93
C ASP A 83 -8.49 -7.25 -3.59
N ASP A 84 -8.08 -6.40 -2.65
CA ASP A 84 -7.77 -6.86 -1.29
C ASP A 84 -9.08 -7.17 -0.53
N ASP A 85 -9.08 -8.31 0.17
CA ASP A 85 -10.08 -8.59 1.20
C ASP A 85 -9.75 -7.82 2.47
N TYR A 86 -10.79 -7.37 3.17
CA TYR A 86 -10.72 -6.68 4.45
C TYR A 86 -11.64 -7.34 5.47
N GLU A 87 -11.22 -7.27 6.72
CA GLU A 87 -12.03 -7.60 7.89
C GLU A 87 -11.91 -6.42 8.86
N LEU A 88 -13.05 -5.92 9.33
CA LEU A 88 -13.13 -4.78 10.25
C LEU A 88 -13.95 -5.15 11.47
N GLU A 89 -13.36 -5.05 12.65
CA GLU A 89 -14.12 -5.04 13.90
C GLU A 89 -14.82 -3.69 14.06
N ILE A 90 -16.15 -3.71 14.19
CA ILE A 90 -16.97 -2.51 14.35
C ILE A 90 -17.25 -2.24 15.84
N ASP A 91 -17.62 -3.27 16.60
CA ASP A 91 -17.93 -3.25 18.05
C ASP A 91 -17.66 -4.66 18.64
N ASP A 92 -17.59 -4.79 19.97
CA ASP A 92 -17.28 -6.05 20.72
C ASP A 92 -17.92 -7.32 20.10
N GLY A 93 -17.15 -8.00 19.23
CA GLY A 93 -17.50 -9.28 18.59
C GLY A 93 -18.16 -9.21 17.20
N HIS A 94 -18.41 -8.04 16.62
CA HIS A 94 -18.96 -7.90 15.27
C HIS A 94 -17.88 -7.47 14.27
N SER A 95 -17.46 -8.41 13.41
CA SER A 95 -16.62 -8.11 12.26
C SER A 95 -17.43 -7.98 10.96
N VAL A 96 -16.99 -7.07 10.10
CA VAL A 96 -17.49 -6.92 8.73
C VAL A 96 -16.39 -7.26 7.77
N GLU A 97 -16.65 -8.28 6.96
CA GLU A 97 -15.77 -8.72 5.90
C GLU A 97 -16.24 -8.22 4.54
N GLY A 98 -15.29 -8.01 3.64
CA GLY A 98 -15.58 -7.70 2.25
C GLY A 98 -14.33 -7.59 1.39
N THR A 99 -14.53 -7.26 0.12
CA THR A 99 -13.46 -7.03 -0.85
C THR A 99 -13.52 -5.60 -1.37
N VAL A 100 -12.37 -4.96 -1.51
CA VAL A 100 -12.27 -3.65 -2.17
C VAL A 100 -12.33 -3.84 -3.68
N LEU A 101 -13.26 -3.17 -4.34
CA LEU A 101 -13.45 -3.23 -5.79
C LEU A 101 -12.88 -2.02 -6.52
N ALA A 102 -12.85 -0.86 -5.86
CA ALA A 102 -12.29 0.36 -6.42
C ALA A 102 -11.86 1.31 -5.30
N ARG A 103 -10.81 2.07 -5.54
CA ARG A 103 -10.28 3.03 -4.58
C ARG A 103 -9.57 4.16 -5.29
N GLU A 104 -10.07 5.38 -5.14
CA GLU A 104 -9.52 6.55 -5.80
C GLU A 104 -9.42 7.74 -4.85
N LEU A 105 -8.32 8.49 -4.92
CA LEU A 105 -8.25 9.84 -4.37
C LEU A 105 -8.85 10.83 -5.36
N LEU A 106 -9.63 11.77 -4.84
CA LEU A 106 -10.28 12.83 -5.61
C LEU A 106 -9.59 14.16 -5.29
N VAL A 107 -9.10 14.84 -6.32
CA VAL A 107 -8.45 16.14 -6.20
C VAL A 107 -9.35 17.19 -6.83
N PHE A 108 -9.58 18.27 -6.09
CA PHE A 108 -10.44 19.36 -6.52
C PHE A 108 -9.64 20.66 -6.64
N GLU A 109 -9.89 21.40 -7.70
CA GLU A 109 -9.44 22.77 -7.89
C GLU A 109 -10.65 23.68 -8.05
N ARG A 110 -10.76 24.72 -7.21
CA ARG A 110 -11.91 25.66 -7.21
C ARG A 110 -13.27 24.94 -7.18
N SER A 111 -13.36 23.84 -6.41
CA SER A 111 -14.56 22.98 -6.27
C SER A 111 -14.94 22.17 -7.50
N VAL A 112 -14.07 22.09 -8.51
CA VAL A 112 -14.23 21.22 -9.68
C VAL A 112 -13.24 20.07 -9.57
N LEU A 113 -13.68 18.86 -9.89
CA LEU A 113 -12.81 17.68 -9.90
C LEU A 113 -11.73 17.86 -10.98
N SER A 114 -10.46 17.97 -10.55
CA SER A 114 -9.32 18.23 -11.42
C SER A 114 -8.42 17.02 -11.60
N ALA A 115 -8.40 16.08 -10.64
CA ALA A 115 -7.71 14.81 -10.81
C ALA A 115 -8.36 13.65 -10.03
N VAL A 116 -8.16 12.44 -10.52
CA VAL A 116 -8.51 11.18 -9.86
C VAL A 116 -7.30 10.27 -9.88
N ASP A 117 -6.87 9.74 -8.74
CA ASP A 117 -5.70 8.88 -8.63
C ASP A 117 -6.07 7.55 -7.95
N ASP A 118 -5.99 6.45 -8.69
CA ASP A 118 -6.32 5.10 -8.17
C ASP A 118 -5.13 4.40 -7.50
N GLY A 119 -3.94 5.02 -7.55
CA GLY A 119 -2.70 4.49 -7.00
C GLY A 119 -1.81 3.79 -8.02
N GLU A 120 -2.31 3.57 -9.25
CA GLU A 120 -1.53 3.11 -10.40
C GLU A 120 -1.48 4.18 -11.49
N VAL A 121 -2.65 4.74 -11.81
CA VAL A 121 -2.84 5.78 -12.82
C VAL A 121 -3.50 6.99 -12.18
N ARG A 122 -2.96 8.17 -12.51
CA ARG A 122 -3.59 9.45 -12.21
C ARG A 122 -4.21 10.01 -13.47
N LEU A 123 -5.51 10.27 -13.41
CA LEU A 123 -6.24 11.00 -14.43
C LEU A 123 -6.24 12.47 -14.05
N VAL A 124 -5.78 13.34 -14.94
CA VAL A 124 -5.74 14.80 -14.75
C VAL A 124 -6.56 15.47 -15.84
N ARG A 125 -7.39 16.43 -15.43
CA ARG A 125 -8.20 17.24 -16.33
C ARG A 125 -7.37 18.39 -16.88
N ASP A 126 -7.25 18.47 -18.20
CA ASP A 126 -6.61 19.60 -18.88
C ASP A 126 -7.55 20.81 -18.83
N ALA A 127 -7.08 21.90 -18.21
CA ALA A 127 -7.87 23.11 -18.02
C ALA A 127 -8.15 23.89 -19.33
N GLY A 128 -7.38 23.65 -20.39
CA GLY A 128 -7.52 24.31 -21.69
C GLY A 128 -8.41 23.54 -22.66
N THR A 129 -8.36 22.21 -22.65
CA THR A 129 -9.11 21.36 -23.60
C THR A 129 -10.29 20.61 -23.00
N ASP A 130 -10.46 20.67 -21.67
CA ASP A 130 -11.51 19.94 -20.94
C ASP A 130 -11.41 18.40 -21.08
N THR A 131 -10.24 17.91 -21.47
CA THR A 131 -10.00 16.48 -21.70
C THR A 131 -9.22 15.85 -20.56
N TRP A 132 -9.41 14.55 -20.36
CA TRP A 132 -8.73 13.78 -19.34
C TRP A 132 -7.49 13.08 -19.91
N GLN A 133 -6.37 13.24 -19.22
CA GLN A 133 -5.09 12.61 -19.56
C GLN A 133 -4.65 11.69 -18.42
N ALA A 134 -4.16 10.51 -18.77
CA ALA A 134 -3.55 9.56 -17.86
C ALA A 134 -2.06 9.85 -17.70
N THR A 135 -1.62 9.90 -16.44
CA THR A 135 -0.23 10.02 -16.03
C THR A 135 0.08 8.93 -15.00
N ASP A 136 1.36 8.71 -14.71
CA ASP A 136 1.73 7.88 -13.57
C ASP A 136 1.12 8.43 -12.28
N SER A 137 0.70 7.52 -11.41
CA SER A 137 0.17 7.86 -10.09
C SER A 137 1.15 8.74 -9.30
N ALA A 138 0.62 9.81 -8.72
CA ALA A 138 1.38 10.73 -7.86
C ALA A 138 1.03 10.54 -6.38
N LEU A 139 0.32 9.45 -6.06
CA LEU A 139 -0.26 9.15 -4.75
C LEU A 139 0.82 8.98 -3.66
N ARG A 140 1.31 10.12 -3.15
CA ARG A 140 1.76 10.27 -1.77
C ARG A 140 0.53 10.72 -1.00
N SER A 141 -0.17 9.80 -0.33
CA SER A 141 -1.45 10.12 0.35
C SER A 141 -1.29 11.37 1.24
N PRO A 142 -1.93 12.52 0.91
CA PRO A 142 -1.85 13.73 1.71
C PRO A 142 -2.76 13.66 2.94
N LEU A 143 -3.72 12.73 2.95
CA LEU A 143 -4.58 12.45 4.08
C LEU A 143 -3.78 11.62 5.09
N ARG A 144 -3.29 12.30 6.12
CA ARG A 144 -2.79 11.66 7.34
C ARG A 144 -3.97 11.53 8.29
N PRO A 145 -4.41 10.31 8.66
CA PRO A 145 -5.32 10.14 9.79
C PRO A 145 -4.79 10.95 10.99
N ARG A 146 -5.68 11.64 11.71
CA ARG A 146 -5.34 12.21 13.03
C ARG A 146 -4.69 11.14 13.89
N ASP A 147 -3.73 11.56 14.71
CA ASP A 147 -2.95 10.65 15.53
C ASP A 147 -3.87 9.80 16.42
N HIS A 148 -3.57 8.51 16.52
CA HIS A 148 -4.44 7.51 17.17
C HIS A 148 -4.68 7.77 18.66
N ARG A 149 -4.02 8.76 19.25
CA ARG A 149 -4.16 9.18 20.65
C ARG A 149 -5.47 9.92 20.93
N GLU A 150 -6.07 10.54 19.92
CA GLU A 150 -7.34 11.28 20.07
C GLU A 150 -8.57 10.46 19.69
N ARG A 151 -8.40 9.37 18.94
CA ARG A 151 -9.43 8.35 18.74
C ARG A 151 -9.36 7.39 19.92
N GLY A 152 -10.44 7.29 20.69
CA GLY A 152 -10.49 6.39 21.85
C GLY A 152 -9.88 5.01 21.55
N LYS A 153 -8.90 4.63 22.38
CA LYS A 153 -8.25 3.31 22.49
C LYS A 153 -8.49 2.35 21.31
N VAL A 154 -7.70 2.50 20.25
CA VAL A 154 -7.27 1.37 19.42
C VAL A 154 -5.77 1.48 19.24
N SER A 155 -5.03 0.62 19.94
CA SER A 155 -3.56 0.63 20.00
C SER A 155 -2.96 0.45 18.62
N SER A 156 -2.22 1.45 18.12
CA SER A 156 -1.35 1.26 16.95
C SER A 156 -0.39 0.09 17.23
N PRO A 157 -0.12 -0.83 16.28
CA PRO A 157 0.78 -1.96 16.49
C PRO A 157 2.20 -1.58 16.94
N ILE A 158 2.58 -0.31 16.84
CA ILE A 158 3.89 0.22 17.25
C ILE A 158 3.86 0.81 18.66
N GLU A 159 2.73 1.37 19.07
CA GLU A 159 2.52 1.97 20.40
C GLU A 159 2.07 0.89 21.41
N VAL A 160 2.63 -0.31 21.26
CA VAL A 160 2.40 -1.46 22.12
C VAL A 160 3.60 -1.60 23.04
N GLU A 161 3.34 -1.73 24.34
CA GLU A 161 4.39 -2.08 25.30
C GLU A 161 4.87 -3.50 25.01
N LEU A 162 6.13 -3.63 24.57
CA LEU A 162 6.72 -4.93 24.26
C LEU A 162 6.85 -5.75 25.55
N ASP A 163 6.37 -6.99 25.51
CA ASP A 163 6.61 -7.96 26.57
C ASP A 163 8.12 -8.28 26.72
N PRO A 164 8.55 -8.90 27.83
CA PRO A 164 9.97 -9.19 28.07
C PRO A 164 10.64 -10.04 26.97
N THR A 165 9.92 -10.98 26.37
CA THR A 165 10.43 -11.86 25.31
C THR A 165 10.63 -11.08 24.01
N GLN A 166 9.61 -10.29 23.64
CA GLN A 166 9.66 -9.39 22.48
C GLN A 166 10.79 -8.35 22.62
N ARG A 167 10.95 -7.78 23.81
CA ARG A 167 12.01 -6.81 24.12
C ARG A 167 13.40 -7.42 24.00
N SER A 168 13.60 -8.63 24.56
CA SER A 168 14.85 -9.37 24.41
C SER A 168 15.20 -9.64 22.94
N ALA A 169 14.21 -10.02 22.11
CA ALA A 169 14.41 -10.19 20.67
C ALA A 169 14.78 -8.89 19.93
N VAL A 170 14.20 -7.75 20.35
CA VAL A 170 14.58 -6.42 19.84
C VAL A 170 16.01 -6.07 20.22
N GLU A 171 16.44 -6.40 21.44
CA GLU A 171 17.74 -6.08 22.04
C GLU A 171 18.91 -6.95 21.54
N LEU A 172 18.66 -8.04 20.83
CA LEU A 172 19.73 -8.90 20.32
C LEU A 172 20.74 -8.10 19.46
N PRO A 173 22.05 -8.38 19.55
CA PRO A 173 23.09 -7.67 18.79
C PRO A 173 22.91 -7.71 17.27
N ALA A 174 23.54 -6.75 16.56
CA ALA A 174 23.46 -6.59 15.10
C ALA A 174 24.19 -7.69 14.30
N ASP A 175 25.15 -8.38 14.92
CA ASP A 175 25.99 -9.42 14.31
C ASP A 175 25.31 -10.80 14.26
N ARG A 176 24.03 -10.88 14.66
CA ARG A 176 23.24 -12.11 14.67
C ARG A 176 22.03 -12.03 13.76
N SER A 177 21.82 -13.10 13.00
CA SER A 177 20.55 -13.38 12.33
C SER A 177 19.51 -13.80 13.36
N VAL A 178 18.31 -13.23 13.28
CA VAL A 178 17.21 -13.51 14.22
C VAL A 178 16.00 -14.01 13.45
N LEU A 179 15.47 -15.16 13.89
CA LEU A 179 14.21 -15.71 13.41
C LEU A 179 13.13 -15.49 14.46
N ILE A 180 12.09 -14.75 14.11
CA ILE A 180 10.96 -14.45 15.01
C ILE A 180 9.80 -15.37 14.62
N LEU A 181 9.49 -16.33 15.48
CA LEU A 181 8.39 -17.27 15.33
C LEU A 181 7.25 -16.90 16.29
N GLY A 182 6.02 -17.17 15.87
CA GLY A 182 4.83 -16.92 16.68
C GLY A 182 3.57 -17.00 15.83
N GLU A 183 2.43 -17.19 16.48
CA GLU A 183 1.13 -17.27 15.82
C GLU A 183 0.71 -15.91 15.26
N ALA A 184 -0.32 -15.89 14.41
CA ALA A 184 -0.91 -14.65 13.94
C ALA A 184 -1.32 -13.76 15.13
N GLY A 185 -1.13 -12.44 15.03
CA GLY A 185 -1.46 -11.51 16.12
C GLY A 185 -0.38 -11.30 17.20
N PHE A 186 0.64 -12.16 17.32
CA PHE A 186 1.68 -12.05 18.38
C PHE A 186 2.73 -10.93 18.18
N GLY A 187 2.44 -9.92 17.35
CA GLY A 187 3.32 -8.76 17.22
C GLY A 187 4.66 -9.02 16.51
N LYS A 188 4.82 -10.09 15.73
CA LYS A 188 6.09 -10.39 15.00
C LYS A 188 6.60 -9.20 14.19
N THR A 189 5.70 -8.56 13.44
CA THR A 189 6.03 -7.36 12.65
C THR A 189 6.40 -6.19 13.54
N THR A 190 5.73 -6.03 14.69
CA THR A 190 6.05 -5.03 15.70
C THR A 190 7.47 -5.22 16.24
N VAL A 191 7.84 -6.44 16.64
CA VAL A 191 9.20 -6.79 17.09
C VAL A 191 10.23 -6.48 16.00
N ALA A 192 9.95 -6.86 14.74
CA ALA A 192 10.87 -6.60 13.63
C ALA A 192 11.09 -5.09 13.39
N LEU A 193 10.04 -4.28 13.47
CA LEU A 193 10.13 -2.83 13.28
C LEU A 193 10.87 -2.14 14.44
N HIS A 194 10.56 -2.52 15.68
CA HIS A 194 11.28 -2.01 16.86
C HIS A 194 12.75 -2.42 16.84
N ARG A 195 13.05 -3.65 16.41
CA ARG A 195 14.44 -4.12 16.22
C ARG A 195 15.17 -3.28 15.19
N LEU A 196 14.55 -3.04 14.03
CA LEU A 196 15.12 -2.19 12.98
C LEU A 196 15.40 -0.76 13.50
N ALA A 197 14.45 -0.18 14.22
CA ALA A 197 14.60 1.14 14.82
C ALA A 197 15.78 1.20 15.81
N ARG A 198 15.92 0.19 16.65
CA ARG A 198 17.02 0.07 17.61
C ARG A 198 18.38 -0.09 16.92
N LEU A 199 18.49 -1.00 15.96
CA LEU A 199 19.74 -1.22 15.21
C LEU A 199 20.19 0.05 14.48
N ARG A 200 19.24 0.81 13.93
CA ARG A 200 19.50 2.13 13.34
C ARG A 200 20.01 3.12 14.38
N ALA A 201 19.34 3.23 15.52
CA ALA A 201 19.76 4.14 16.59
C ALA A 201 21.17 3.80 17.10
N GLU A 202 21.49 2.52 17.29
CA GLU A 202 22.82 2.06 17.69
C GLU A 202 23.91 2.32 16.65
N ALA A 203 23.59 2.21 15.37
CA ALA A 203 24.53 2.53 14.29
C ALA A 203 24.82 4.03 14.26
N LEU A 204 23.78 4.86 14.34
CA LEU A 204 23.91 6.32 14.37
C LEU A 204 24.66 6.82 15.61
N ALA A 205 24.39 6.25 16.79
CA ALA A 205 25.09 6.57 18.02
C ALA A 205 26.61 6.29 17.93
N ARG A 206 27.00 5.31 17.10
CA ARG A 206 28.40 4.96 16.80
C ARG A 206 28.97 5.67 15.57
N ALA A 207 28.23 6.64 15.00
CA ALA A 207 28.58 7.32 13.75
C ALA A 207 28.86 6.37 12.57
N HIS A 208 28.20 5.21 12.54
CA HIS A 208 28.29 4.26 11.43
C HIS A 208 27.19 4.53 10.40
N ALA A 209 27.51 4.33 9.13
CA ALA A 209 26.51 4.32 8.06
C ALA A 209 25.51 3.17 8.30
N PHE A 210 24.22 3.47 8.15
CA PHE A 210 23.14 2.49 8.29
C PHE A 210 22.35 2.42 6.99
N SER A 211 22.21 1.22 6.44
CA SER A 211 21.37 0.95 5.28
C SER A 211 20.58 -0.31 5.58
N ALA A 212 19.27 -0.24 5.42
CA ALA A 212 18.39 -1.37 5.64
C ALA A 212 17.40 -1.53 4.49
N LEU A 213 17.11 -2.79 4.18
CA LEU A 213 16.11 -3.22 3.21
C LEU A 213 15.10 -4.11 3.93
N VAL A 214 13.83 -3.75 3.82
CA VAL A 214 12.71 -4.55 4.31
C VAL A 214 11.98 -5.14 3.12
N LEU A 215 12.01 -6.46 3.01
CA LEU A 215 11.31 -7.20 1.96
C LEU A 215 9.99 -7.75 2.50
N VAL A 216 8.91 -7.43 1.78
CA VAL A 216 7.55 -7.86 2.13
C VAL A 216 6.92 -8.63 0.97
N PRO A 217 5.94 -9.51 1.23
CA PRO A 217 5.35 -10.34 0.18
C PRO A 217 4.37 -9.56 -0.70
N THR A 218 3.69 -8.55 -0.14
CA THR A 218 2.62 -7.83 -0.85
C THR A 218 2.84 -6.31 -0.89
N PRO A 219 2.33 -5.61 -1.92
CA PRO A 219 2.33 -4.16 -1.96
C PRO A 219 1.57 -3.51 -0.78
N GLY A 220 0.50 -4.15 -0.30
CA GLY A 220 -0.26 -3.70 0.88
C GLY A 220 0.61 -3.63 2.13
N LEU A 221 1.32 -4.71 2.45
CA LEU A 221 2.25 -4.73 3.58
C LEU A 221 3.38 -3.71 3.42
N ARG A 222 3.84 -3.46 2.20
CA ARG A 222 4.83 -2.40 1.94
C ARG A 222 4.30 -1.04 2.38
N ARG A 223 3.07 -0.69 1.97
CA ARG A 223 2.45 0.59 2.33
C ARG A 223 2.29 0.72 3.84
N LEU A 224 1.79 -0.34 4.48
CA LEU A 224 1.67 -0.39 5.94
C LEU A 224 3.02 -0.15 6.61
N LEU A 225 4.05 -0.93 6.28
CA LEU A 225 5.36 -0.81 6.92
C LEU A 225 6.02 0.55 6.67
N VAL A 226 5.83 1.17 5.50
CA VAL A 226 6.30 2.54 5.24
C VAL A 226 5.63 3.53 6.17
N ALA A 227 4.29 3.50 6.27
CA ALA A 227 3.56 4.41 7.17
C ALA A 227 3.97 4.22 8.64
N LEU A 228 4.15 2.96 9.04
CA LEU A 228 4.62 2.55 10.36
C LEU A 228 6.04 3.06 10.67
N LEU A 229 6.98 2.94 9.73
CA LEU A 229 8.34 3.48 9.88
C LEU A 229 8.35 5.01 9.93
N GLU A 230 7.51 5.68 9.14
CA GLU A 230 7.39 7.13 9.19
C GLU A 230 6.89 7.62 10.57
N ARG A 231 5.95 6.89 11.20
CA ARG A 231 5.51 7.18 12.58
C ARG A 231 6.64 7.03 13.59
N LEU A 232 7.56 6.08 13.37
CA LEU A 232 8.78 5.92 14.16
C LEU A 232 9.86 6.96 13.85
N GLY A 233 9.61 7.90 12.93
CA GLY A 233 10.59 8.90 12.51
C GLY A 233 11.67 8.36 11.58
N ILE A 234 11.48 7.17 11.01
CA ILE A 234 12.44 6.48 10.14
C ILE A 234 12.01 6.67 8.68
N ARG A 235 12.89 7.29 7.87
CA ARG A 235 12.59 7.61 6.45
C ARG A 235 13.66 7.13 5.47
N ASP A 236 14.76 6.61 6.00
CA ASP A 236 15.99 6.22 5.29
C ASP A 236 16.09 4.71 5.06
N VAL A 237 14.98 3.97 5.24
CA VAL A 237 14.91 2.51 5.04
C VAL A 237 14.18 2.20 3.74
N GLU A 238 14.79 1.36 2.89
CA GLU A 238 14.12 0.87 1.68
C GLU A 238 13.10 -0.22 2.06
N VAL A 239 11.82 -0.01 1.76
CA VAL A 239 10.79 -1.06 1.85
C VAL A 239 10.33 -1.42 0.45
N ALA A 240 10.47 -2.69 0.08
CA ALA A 240 10.15 -3.19 -1.25
C ALA A 240 9.44 -4.54 -1.21
N THR A 241 8.65 -4.85 -2.24
CA THR A 241 8.16 -6.22 -2.42
C THR A 241 9.28 -7.08 -2.98
N PHE A 242 9.33 -8.36 -2.58
CA PHE A 242 10.38 -9.27 -3.03
C PHE A 242 10.47 -9.32 -4.57
N SER A 243 9.35 -9.52 -5.25
CA SER A 243 9.29 -9.64 -6.72
C SER A 243 9.81 -8.39 -7.44
N ARG A 244 9.43 -7.20 -6.97
CA ARG A 244 9.89 -5.94 -7.57
C ARG A 244 11.37 -5.70 -7.29
N TRP A 245 11.80 -5.97 -6.06
CA TRP A 245 13.19 -5.77 -5.67
C TRP A 245 14.12 -6.71 -6.45
N ILE A 246 13.79 -8.00 -6.53
CA ILE A 246 14.65 -8.99 -7.21
C ILE A 246 14.70 -8.73 -8.73
N ALA A 247 13.59 -8.34 -9.37
CA ALA A 247 13.59 -7.99 -10.79
C ALA A 247 14.50 -6.78 -11.07
N ARG A 248 14.49 -5.78 -10.19
CA ARG A 248 15.39 -4.61 -10.29
C ARG A 248 16.86 -5.02 -10.14
N GLN A 249 17.19 -5.88 -9.18
CA GLN A 249 18.56 -6.38 -9.03
C GLN A 249 18.98 -7.21 -10.23
N GLY A 250 18.11 -8.11 -10.72
CA GLY A 250 18.35 -8.93 -11.90
C GLY A 250 18.69 -8.10 -13.12
N ARG A 251 17.85 -7.13 -13.49
CA ARG A 251 18.10 -6.24 -14.65
C ARG A 251 19.35 -5.37 -14.50
N ARG A 252 19.78 -5.08 -13.27
CA ARG A 252 21.03 -4.36 -13.02
C ARG A 252 22.26 -5.24 -13.28
N VAL A 253 22.18 -6.52 -12.97
CA VAL A 253 23.28 -7.49 -13.12
C VAL A 253 23.30 -8.08 -14.53
N PHE A 254 22.14 -8.26 -15.15
CA PHE A 254 21.96 -8.84 -16.49
C PHE A 254 21.18 -7.86 -17.37
N PRO A 255 21.87 -6.96 -18.10
CA PRO A 255 21.23 -5.94 -18.94
C PRO A 255 20.34 -6.52 -20.05
N ASP A 256 20.66 -7.72 -20.52
CA ASP A 256 19.94 -8.42 -21.60
C ASP A 256 18.65 -9.10 -21.13
N LEU A 257 18.32 -9.02 -19.83
CA LEU A 257 17.06 -9.56 -19.34
C LEU A 257 15.87 -8.84 -19.99
N PRO A 258 14.88 -9.60 -20.50
CA PRO A 258 13.66 -9.01 -21.03
C PRO A 258 12.97 -8.08 -20.02
N ALA A 259 12.47 -6.95 -20.52
CA ALA A 259 11.75 -5.97 -19.69
C ALA A 259 10.41 -6.49 -19.15
N ARG A 260 9.78 -7.45 -19.86
CA ARG A 260 8.51 -8.06 -19.47
C ARG A 260 8.75 -9.34 -18.70
N ASP A 261 8.13 -9.43 -17.53
CA ASP A 261 8.13 -10.65 -16.74
C ASP A 261 7.20 -11.70 -17.38
N SER A 262 7.67 -12.95 -17.41
CA SER A 262 6.84 -14.08 -17.83
C SER A 262 5.70 -14.26 -16.85
N ARG A 263 4.47 -14.18 -17.35
CA ARG A 263 3.25 -14.55 -16.63
C ARG A 263 2.99 -16.04 -16.87
N ASP A 264 2.41 -16.71 -15.87
CA ASP A 264 1.90 -18.09 -16.00
C ASP A 264 2.96 -19.15 -16.31
N ALA A 265 4.09 -19.11 -15.60
CA ALA A 265 5.12 -20.13 -15.72
C ALA A 265 4.54 -21.53 -15.40
N PRO A 266 4.66 -22.52 -16.31
CA PRO A 266 4.13 -23.86 -16.09
C PRO A 266 4.63 -24.45 -14.76
N LEU A 267 3.78 -25.23 -14.08
CA LEU A 267 4.10 -25.77 -12.76
C LEU A 267 5.41 -26.59 -12.78
N ALA A 268 5.66 -27.33 -13.85
CA ALA A 268 6.91 -28.08 -14.03
C ALA A 268 8.15 -27.17 -14.02
N VAL A 269 8.10 -26.03 -14.73
CA VAL A 269 9.18 -25.04 -14.75
C VAL A 269 9.35 -24.39 -13.38
N SER A 270 8.25 -24.04 -12.73
CA SER A 270 8.27 -23.47 -11.37
C SER A 270 8.86 -24.44 -10.34
N ARG A 271 8.54 -25.74 -10.43
CA ARG A 271 9.09 -26.79 -9.56
C ARG A 271 10.58 -27.01 -9.81
N LEU A 272 10.97 -27.14 -11.07
CA LEU A 272 12.38 -27.28 -11.43
C LEU A 272 13.20 -26.13 -10.84
N LYS A 273 12.79 -24.87 -11.10
CA LYS A 273 13.47 -23.66 -10.60
C LYS A 273 13.60 -23.58 -9.08
N ARG A 274 12.73 -24.25 -8.31
CA ARG A 274 12.76 -24.27 -6.84
C ARG A 274 13.39 -25.54 -6.26
N HIS A 275 13.77 -26.50 -7.11
CA HIS A 275 14.30 -27.77 -6.65
C HIS A 275 15.70 -27.59 -6.05
N GLU A 276 15.94 -28.18 -4.87
CA GLU A 276 17.21 -27.99 -4.16
C GLU A 276 18.44 -28.47 -4.93
N ALA A 277 18.26 -29.50 -5.77
CA ALA A 277 19.31 -30.02 -6.65
C ALA A 277 19.87 -28.98 -7.64
N LEU A 278 19.17 -27.86 -7.90
CA LEU A 278 19.72 -26.78 -8.72
C LEU A 278 20.83 -25.98 -8.01
N ARG A 279 20.85 -25.93 -6.68
CA ARG A 279 21.84 -25.16 -5.92
C ARG A 279 23.29 -25.57 -6.24
N PRO A 280 23.67 -26.86 -6.23
CA PRO A 280 25.03 -27.27 -6.59
C PRO A 280 25.32 -27.17 -8.09
N VAL A 281 24.30 -27.29 -8.95
CA VAL A 281 24.45 -27.31 -10.42
C VAL A 281 24.63 -25.91 -11.00
N LEU A 282 23.99 -24.87 -10.43
CA LEU A 282 24.06 -23.50 -10.93
C LEU A 282 25.50 -22.97 -11.10
N PRO A 283 26.43 -23.14 -10.13
CA PRO A 283 27.82 -22.76 -10.31
C PRO A 283 28.53 -23.49 -11.46
N GLU A 284 28.19 -24.75 -11.72
CA GLU A 284 28.76 -25.52 -12.83
C GLU A 284 28.28 -24.99 -14.18
N ILE A 285 26.99 -24.70 -14.30
CA ILE A 285 26.40 -24.08 -15.49
C ILE A 285 27.06 -22.72 -15.76
N ILE A 286 27.22 -21.88 -14.73
CA ILE A 286 27.85 -20.56 -14.87
C ILE A 286 29.31 -20.69 -15.33
N ARG A 287 30.05 -21.68 -14.82
CA ARG A 287 31.44 -21.94 -15.25
C ARG A 287 31.56 -22.48 -16.68
N GLY A 288 30.57 -23.26 -17.12
CA GLY A 288 30.55 -23.87 -18.46
C GLY A 288 29.93 -23.00 -19.56
N THR A 289 29.23 -21.92 -19.18
CA THR A 289 28.65 -20.97 -20.14
C THR A 289 29.70 -19.90 -20.44
N ALA A 290 30.26 -19.90 -21.65
CA ALA A 290 31.12 -18.81 -22.11
C ALA A 290 30.35 -17.48 -21.94
N ALA A 291 30.97 -16.48 -21.30
CA ALA A 291 30.36 -15.19 -21.08
C ALA A 291 29.85 -14.62 -22.41
N MET A 292 28.53 -14.55 -22.56
CA MET A 292 27.86 -13.83 -23.64
C MET A 292 28.03 -12.33 -23.45
#